data_AF-G2FQ71-F1
#
_entry.id   AF-G2FQ71-F1
#
_cell.length_a   1.000
_cell.length_b   1.000
_cell.length_c   1.000
_cell.angle_alpha   90.00
_cell.angle_beta   90.00
_cell.angle_gamma   90.00
#
_symmetry.space_group_name_H-M   'P 1'
#
loop_
_entity.id
_entity.type
_entity.pdbx_description
1 polymer ?
#
loop_
_entity_poly.entity_id
_entity_poly.type
_entity_poly.pdbx_seq_one_letter_code
_entity_poly.pdbx_strand_id
1 'polypeptide(L)'
;MINLPIFCNSCGTIFPSGNVVENLTDKINDISGSCPLCGEFGQVPSGIYNFIGHTIELLTGPNKTIDELNKLSLILRNYQDKESGINEIRQQIKQEVPELTSITDLLPETRQNIYQLIQIILFVITMIITLTLEGQQGPITAETIVAQLYKHLTPSTNSPNDKINKNFKVGRNELCTCGSGKKYKRCCGPAL
;
A
#
# COMPACT_ATOMS: atom_id res chain seq x y z
N MET A 1 -8.65 -26.98 -21.96
CA MET A 1 -8.84 -25.60 -22.43
C MET A 1 -9.56 -24.79 -21.37
N ILE A 2 -8.85 -23.94 -20.62
CA ILE A 2 -9.44 -23.09 -19.58
C ILE A 2 -9.50 -21.65 -20.10
N ASN A 3 -10.66 -21.00 -19.97
CA ASN A 3 -10.80 -19.57 -20.22
C ASN A 3 -10.48 -18.80 -18.94
N LEU A 4 -9.63 -17.79 -19.06
CA LEU A 4 -9.33 -16.91 -17.94
C LEU A 4 -10.52 -15.99 -17.64
N PRO A 5 -10.93 -15.85 -16.37
CA PRO A 5 -11.97 -14.91 -15.99
C PRO A 5 -11.45 -13.48 -16.06
N ILE A 6 -12.10 -12.65 -16.86
CA ILE A 6 -11.93 -11.20 -16.85
C ILE A 6 -12.92 -10.61 -15.84
N PHE A 7 -12.44 -9.71 -14.98
CA PHE A 7 -13.26 -8.96 -14.05
C PHE A 7 -13.46 -7.54 -14.59
N CYS A 8 -14.72 -7.14 -14.79
CA CYS A 8 -15.04 -5.78 -15.23
C CYS A 8 -14.66 -4.75 -14.15
N ASN A 9 -13.93 -3.70 -14.54
CA ASN A 9 -13.45 -2.66 -13.63
C ASN A 9 -14.57 -1.70 -13.17
N SER A 10 -15.71 -1.70 -13.85
CA SER A 10 -16.84 -0.80 -13.58
C SER A 10 -17.99 -1.52 -12.86
N CYS A 11 -18.56 -2.58 -13.46
CA CYS A 11 -19.75 -3.24 -12.92
C CYS A 11 -19.47 -4.55 -12.17
N GLY A 12 -18.22 -5.03 -12.14
CA GLY A 12 -17.83 -6.27 -11.47
C GLY A 12 -18.27 -7.56 -12.17
N THR A 13 -18.89 -7.49 -13.35
CA THR A 13 -19.23 -8.68 -14.15
C THR A 13 -17.99 -9.51 -14.47
N ILE A 14 -18.08 -10.82 -14.27
CA ILE A 14 -17.04 -11.80 -14.62
C ILE A 14 -17.40 -12.41 -15.96
N PHE A 15 -16.48 -12.39 -16.92
CA PHE A 15 -16.73 -12.89 -18.28
C PHE A 15 -15.47 -13.56 -18.87
N PRO A 16 -15.62 -14.48 -19.85
CA PRO A 16 -14.47 -15.20 -20.39
C PRO A 16 -13.56 -14.30 -21.22
N SER A 17 -12.25 -14.47 -21.09
CA SER A 17 -11.26 -13.72 -21.88
C SER A 17 -11.18 -14.12 -23.35
N GLY A 18 -11.75 -15.27 -23.71
CA GLY A 18 -11.57 -15.88 -25.03
C GLY A 18 -10.16 -16.40 -25.29
N ASN A 19 -9.23 -16.22 -24.34
CA ASN A 19 -7.89 -16.78 -24.39
C ASN A 19 -7.90 -18.15 -23.69
N VAL A 20 -7.50 -19.16 -24.44
CA VAL A 20 -7.41 -20.54 -23.96
C VAL A 20 -5.98 -20.83 -23.55
N VAL A 21 -5.76 -21.07 -22.27
CA VAL A 21 -4.46 -21.54 -21.75
C VAL A 21 -4.55 -23.05 -21.56
N GLU A 22 -3.50 -23.77 -21.97
CA GLU A 22 -3.33 -25.21 -21.74
C GLU A 22 -2.08 -25.47 -20.88
N ASN A 23 -2.27 -26.13 -19.73
CA ASN A 23 -1.27 -26.78 -18.88
C ASN A 23 0.14 -26.14 -18.86
N LEU A 24 0.26 -24.90 -18.36
CA LEU A 24 1.53 -24.21 -18.15
C LEU A 24 1.47 -23.37 -16.88
N THR A 25 2.54 -23.27 -16.09
CA THR A 25 2.64 -22.21 -15.08
C THR A 25 3.05 -20.93 -15.79
N ASP A 26 2.14 -19.95 -15.87
CA ASP A 26 2.38 -18.75 -16.66
C ASP A 26 2.15 -17.46 -15.87
N LYS A 27 2.98 -16.46 -16.17
CA LYS A 27 2.80 -15.09 -15.68
C LYS A 27 1.81 -14.39 -16.60
N ILE A 28 0.62 -14.12 -16.08
CA ILE A 28 -0.42 -13.39 -16.78
C ILE A 28 -0.31 -11.92 -16.41
N ASN A 29 -0.07 -11.09 -17.42
CA ASN A 29 -0.15 -9.64 -17.36
C ASN A 29 -0.97 -9.19 -18.59
N ASP A 30 -1.79 -8.14 -18.42
CA ASP A 30 -2.39 -7.37 -19.52
C ASP A 30 -3.45 -8.07 -20.39
N ILE A 31 -4.07 -9.16 -19.92
CA ILE A 31 -5.25 -9.73 -20.60
C ILE A 31 -6.48 -8.91 -20.22
N SER A 32 -7.11 -8.28 -21.22
CA SER A 32 -8.30 -7.43 -21.05
C SER A 32 -9.35 -7.68 -22.12
N GLY A 33 -10.57 -7.21 -21.88
CA GLY A 33 -11.70 -7.35 -22.79
C GLY A 33 -12.82 -6.37 -22.45
N SER A 34 -13.67 -6.08 -23.44
CA SER A 34 -14.85 -5.23 -23.23
C SER A 34 -15.97 -6.03 -22.54
N CYS A 35 -16.55 -5.46 -21.50
CA CYS A 35 -17.60 -6.10 -20.72
C CYS A 35 -18.89 -6.20 -21.57
N PRO A 36 -19.46 -7.40 -21.74
CA PRO A 36 -20.68 -7.57 -22.52
C PRO A 36 -21.93 -6.95 -21.86
N LEU A 37 -21.84 -6.62 -20.57
CA LEU A 37 -22.97 -6.05 -19.81
C LEU A 37 -22.99 -4.52 -19.86
N CYS A 38 -21.86 -3.85 -19.60
CA CYS A 38 -21.80 -2.39 -19.48
C CYS A 38 -20.89 -1.71 -20.52
N GLY A 39 -20.18 -2.45 -21.37
CA GLY A 39 -19.28 -1.92 -22.40
C GLY A 39 -17.89 -1.53 -21.89
N GLU A 40 -17.74 -1.25 -20.60
CA GLU A 40 -16.46 -0.90 -19.98
C GLU A 40 -15.45 -2.05 -19.98
N PHE A 41 -14.16 -1.74 -19.90
CA PHE A 41 -13.12 -2.76 -19.92
C PHE A 41 -13.01 -3.52 -18.59
N GLY A 42 -12.66 -4.80 -18.70
CA GLY A 42 -12.21 -5.62 -17.59
C GLY A 42 -10.84 -6.23 -17.87
N GLN A 43 -10.21 -6.74 -16.82
CA GLN A 43 -8.91 -7.42 -16.94
C GLN A 43 -8.84 -8.72 -16.12
N VAL A 44 -7.96 -9.63 -16.53
CA VAL A 44 -7.52 -10.76 -15.71
C VAL A 44 -6.57 -10.21 -14.65
N PRO A 45 -6.69 -10.59 -13.36
CA PRO A 45 -5.77 -10.13 -12.34
C PRO A 45 -4.35 -10.57 -12.71
N SER A 46 -3.39 -9.66 -12.58
CA SER A 46 -2.00 -10.00 -12.82
C SER A 46 -1.52 -11.03 -11.82
N GLY A 47 -0.66 -11.95 -12.23
CA GLY A 47 -0.18 -13.01 -11.33
C GLY A 47 0.47 -14.18 -12.04
N ILE A 48 1.05 -15.07 -11.25
CA ILE A 48 1.54 -16.38 -11.67
C ILE A 48 0.44 -17.38 -11.36
N TYR A 49 -0.03 -18.05 -12.40
CA TYR A 49 -1.11 -19.01 -12.31
C TYR A 49 -0.60 -20.40 -12.65
N ASN A 50 -1.18 -21.39 -11.97
CA ASN A 50 -1.00 -22.80 -12.25
C ASN A 50 -2.32 -23.37 -12.77
N PHE A 51 -2.29 -24.00 -13.93
CA PHE A 51 -3.46 -24.59 -14.58
C PHE A 51 -3.33 -26.10 -14.53
N ILE A 52 -4.09 -26.74 -13.64
CA ILE A 52 -4.12 -28.20 -13.51
C ILE A 52 -5.48 -28.71 -14.01
N GLY A 53 -5.51 -29.22 -15.25
CA GLY A 53 -6.72 -29.79 -15.85
C GLY A 53 -7.80 -28.73 -16.11
N HIS A 54 -8.73 -28.57 -15.16
CA HIS A 54 -9.85 -27.61 -15.21
C HIS A 54 -9.81 -26.59 -14.05
N THR A 55 -8.78 -26.64 -13.22
CA THR A 55 -8.63 -25.77 -12.05
C THR A 55 -7.59 -24.69 -12.33
N ILE A 56 -7.89 -23.46 -11.91
CA ILE A 56 -6.97 -22.32 -11.91
C ILE A 56 -6.53 -22.08 -10.47
N GLU A 57 -5.23 -22.16 -10.22
CA GLU A 57 -4.62 -21.85 -8.93
C GLU A 57 -3.74 -20.60 -9.09
N LEU A 58 -4.00 -19.56 -8.30
CA LEU A 58 -3.14 -18.39 -8.23
C LEU A 58 -1.97 -18.71 -7.30
N LEU A 59 -0.77 -18.86 -7.83
CA LEU A 59 0.44 -19.11 -7.05
C LEU A 59 0.96 -17.81 -6.41
N THR A 60 0.93 -16.71 -7.17
CA THR A 60 1.42 -15.40 -6.73
C THR A 60 0.65 -14.29 -7.45
N GLY A 61 -0.06 -13.42 -6.73
CA GLY A 61 -0.69 -12.22 -7.29
C GLY A 61 -0.16 -10.95 -6.63
N PRO A 62 -0.49 -9.75 -7.15
CA PRO A 62 -0.38 -8.53 -6.36
C PRO A 62 -1.26 -8.71 -5.13
N ASN A 63 -0.63 -8.77 -3.96
CA ASN A 63 -1.36 -8.60 -2.72
C ASN A 63 -1.90 -7.18 -2.76
N LYS A 64 -3.21 -6.97 -2.57
CA LYS A 64 -3.68 -5.66 -2.08
C LYS A 64 -2.84 -5.38 -0.84
N THR A 65 -1.93 -4.42 -0.91
CA THR A 65 -0.94 -4.29 0.16
C THR A 65 -1.73 -3.92 1.41
N ILE A 66 -1.53 -4.63 2.53
CA ILE A 66 -2.19 -4.26 3.81
C ILE A 66 -1.95 -2.77 4.13
N ASP A 67 -0.82 -2.23 3.67
CA ASP A 67 -0.49 -0.81 3.66
C ASP A 67 -1.50 0.08 2.91
N GLU A 68 -1.98 -0.32 1.72
CA GLU A 68 -3.02 0.40 0.96
C GLU A 68 -4.36 0.41 1.70
N LEU A 69 -4.75 -0.73 2.31
CA LEU A 69 -5.95 -0.81 3.11
C LEU A 69 -5.85 0.04 4.39
N ASN A 70 -4.67 0.10 5.00
CA ASN A 70 -4.40 0.96 6.15
C ASN A 70 -4.41 2.45 5.77
N LYS A 71 -3.82 2.82 4.63
CA LYS A 71 -3.88 4.19 4.09
C LYS A 71 -5.31 4.62 3.80
N LEU A 72 -6.09 3.75 3.14
CA LEU A 72 -7.52 4.02 2.92
C LEU A 72 -8.28 4.18 4.24
N SER A 73 -8.08 3.27 5.20
CA SER A 73 -8.67 3.36 6.55
C SER A 73 -8.34 4.68 7.24
N LEU A 74 -7.09 5.16 7.11
CA LEU A 74 -6.66 6.44 7.68
C LEU A 74 -7.36 7.63 7.01
N ILE A 75 -7.44 7.66 5.68
CA ILE A 75 -8.14 8.71 4.93
C ILE A 75 -9.61 8.79 5.36
N LEU A 76 -10.28 7.63 5.45
CA LEU A 76 -11.69 7.56 5.82
C LEU A 76 -11.94 7.98 7.28
N ARG A 77 -11.06 7.64 8.22
CA ARG A 77 -11.14 8.08 9.63
C ARG A 77 -10.92 9.58 9.77
N ASN A 78 -9.92 10.13 9.06
CA ASN A 78 -9.65 11.56 9.08
C ASN A 78 -10.84 12.40 8.56
N TYR A 79 -11.60 11.88 7.60
CA TYR A 79 -12.85 12.50 7.17
C TYR A 79 -13.94 12.46 8.24
N GLN A 80 -13.99 11.43 9.07
CA GLN A 80 -14.97 11.39 10.15
C GLN A 80 -14.68 12.43 11.23
N ASP A 81 -13.39 12.71 11.47
CA ASP A 81 -12.93 13.64 12.50
C ASP A 81 -12.89 15.11 12.03
N LYS A 82 -12.97 15.37 10.72
CA LYS A 82 -12.94 16.71 10.12
C LYS A 82 -14.21 16.96 9.31
N GLU A 83 -14.80 18.16 9.36
CA GLU A 83 -15.89 18.57 8.44
C GLU A 83 -15.40 18.83 7.00
N SER A 84 -14.52 17.96 6.49
CA SER A 84 -14.04 18.01 5.11
C SER A 84 -15.17 17.73 4.12
N GLY A 85 -15.01 18.18 2.88
CA GLY A 85 -15.95 17.92 1.80
C GLY A 85 -15.72 16.55 1.17
N ILE A 86 -16.78 15.89 0.67
CA ILE A 86 -16.67 14.58 -0.03
C ILE A 86 -15.66 14.61 -1.19
N ASN A 87 -15.56 15.75 -1.89
CA ASN A 87 -14.62 15.94 -2.99
C ASN A 87 -13.15 15.89 -2.53
N GLU A 88 -12.88 16.31 -1.29
CA GLU A 88 -11.54 16.26 -0.70
C GLU A 88 -11.11 14.82 -0.44
N ILE A 89 -12.02 13.96 0.08
CA ILE A 89 -11.76 12.52 0.23
C ILE A 89 -11.47 11.88 -1.12
N ARG A 90 -12.33 12.15 -2.12
CA ARG A 90 -12.16 11.57 -3.46
C ARG A 90 -10.80 11.94 -4.06
N GLN A 91 -10.35 13.17 -3.81
CA GLN A 91 -9.03 13.62 -4.24
C GLN A 91 -7.90 12.93 -3.45
N GLN A 92 -8.03 12.78 -2.13
CA GLN A 92 -7.04 12.09 -1.30
C GLN A 92 -6.89 10.61 -1.68
N ILE A 93 -8.00 9.89 -1.91
CA ILE A 93 -7.97 8.49 -2.36
C ILE A 93 -7.24 8.37 -3.70
N LYS A 94 -7.54 9.27 -4.66
CA LYS A 94 -6.86 9.29 -5.97
C LYS A 94 -5.35 9.56 -5.86
N GLN A 95 -4.91 10.32 -4.86
CA GLN A 95 -3.51 10.70 -4.68
C GLN A 95 -2.71 9.68 -3.87
N GLU A 96 -3.28 9.13 -2.80
CA GLU A 96 -2.56 8.30 -1.83
C GLU A 96 -2.71 6.80 -2.08
N VAL A 97 -3.83 6.37 -2.68
CA VAL A 97 -4.15 4.96 -2.97
C VAL A 97 -4.81 4.83 -4.35
N PRO A 98 -4.09 5.16 -5.45
CA PRO A 98 -4.67 5.21 -6.80
C PRO A 98 -5.27 3.87 -7.26
N GLU A 99 -4.76 2.75 -6.75
CA GLU A 99 -5.28 1.39 -7.03
C GLU A 99 -6.70 1.16 -6.48
N LEU A 100 -7.15 1.99 -5.54
CA LEU A 100 -8.47 1.91 -4.91
C LEU A 100 -9.42 3.03 -5.36
N THR A 101 -9.10 3.71 -6.48
CA THR A 101 -9.91 4.82 -6.98
C THR A 101 -11.36 4.42 -7.25
N SER A 102 -11.65 3.20 -7.71
CA SER A 102 -13.03 2.73 -7.93
C SER A 102 -13.91 2.77 -6.67
N ILE A 103 -13.31 2.82 -5.47
CA ILE A 103 -14.07 2.99 -4.22
C ILE A 103 -14.70 4.40 -4.15
N THR A 104 -14.16 5.41 -4.83
CA THR A 104 -14.72 6.77 -4.82
C THR A 104 -16.12 6.84 -5.41
N ASP A 105 -16.45 5.94 -6.32
CA ASP A 105 -17.75 5.86 -7.00
C ASP A 105 -18.81 5.20 -6.10
N LEU A 106 -18.36 4.44 -5.11
CA LEU A 106 -19.23 3.86 -4.08
C LEU A 106 -19.58 4.88 -2.99
N LEU A 107 -18.83 5.98 -2.86
CA LEU A 107 -19.06 6.99 -1.83
C LEU A 107 -20.31 7.82 -2.15
N PRO A 108 -21.34 7.81 -1.29
CA PRO A 108 -22.58 8.52 -1.52
C PRO A 108 -22.36 10.04 -1.41
N GLU A 109 -23.25 10.83 -1.98
CA GLU A 109 -23.12 12.30 -2.00
C GLU A 109 -23.72 12.97 -0.76
N THR A 110 -24.61 12.28 -0.03
CA THR A 110 -25.30 12.79 1.14
C THR A 110 -24.51 12.51 2.43
N ARG A 111 -24.24 13.55 3.23
CA ARG A 111 -23.42 13.47 4.47
C ARG A 111 -23.80 12.31 5.40
N GLN A 112 -25.09 12.12 5.69
CA GLN A 112 -25.54 11.05 6.59
C GLN A 112 -25.26 9.65 6.05
N ASN A 113 -25.45 9.43 4.75
CA ASN A 113 -25.21 8.13 4.11
C ASN A 113 -23.71 7.83 3.99
N ILE A 114 -22.86 8.86 3.91
CA ILE A 114 -21.39 8.72 3.87
C ILE A 114 -20.88 8.08 5.16
N TYR A 115 -21.29 8.58 6.34
CA TYR A 115 -20.79 8.04 7.61
C TYR A 115 -21.15 6.56 7.79
N GLN A 116 -22.36 6.16 7.40
CA GLN A 116 -22.81 4.76 7.47
C GLN A 116 -21.98 3.88 6.56
N LEU A 117 -21.77 4.29 5.30
CA LEU A 117 -20.94 3.53 4.37
C LEU A 117 -19.48 3.46 4.85
N ILE A 118 -18.92 4.56 5.34
CA ILE A 118 -17.55 4.57 5.88
C ILE A 118 -17.41 3.58 7.03
N GLN A 119 -18.38 3.52 7.95
CA GLN A 119 -18.35 2.54 9.04
C GLN A 119 -18.39 1.09 8.54
N ILE A 120 -19.20 0.80 7.52
CA ILE A 120 -19.24 -0.52 6.88
C ILE A 120 -17.89 -0.85 6.23
N ILE A 121 -17.31 0.08 5.48
CA ILE A 121 -16.00 -0.10 4.83
C ILE A 121 -14.91 -0.32 5.88
N LEU A 122 -14.88 0.47 6.95
CA LEU A 122 -13.93 0.32 8.05
C LEU A 122 -14.09 -1.04 8.76
N PHE A 123 -15.33 -1.50 8.97
CA PHE A 123 -15.60 -2.81 9.57
C PHE A 123 -15.09 -3.94 8.67
N VAL A 124 -15.38 -3.91 7.37
CA VAL A 124 -14.92 -4.91 6.40
C VAL A 124 -13.40 -4.91 6.28
N ILE A 125 -12.76 -3.74 6.20
CA ILE A 125 -11.29 -3.63 6.21
C ILE A 125 -10.72 -4.23 7.49
N THR A 126 -11.27 -3.89 8.66
CA THR A 126 -10.83 -4.45 9.96
C THR A 126 -10.99 -5.96 9.97
N MET A 127 -12.10 -6.48 9.48
CA MET A 127 -12.40 -7.92 9.44
C MET A 127 -11.46 -8.67 8.49
N ILE A 128 -11.19 -8.12 7.28
CA ILE A 128 -10.20 -8.67 6.35
C ILE A 128 -8.81 -8.66 6.99
N ILE A 129 -8.40 -7.55 7.60
CA ILE A 129 -7.11 -7.47 8.31
C ILE A 129 -7.05 -8.55 9.40
N THR A 130 -8.05 -8.66 10.26
CA THR A 130 -8.09 -9.67 11.32
C THR A 130 -8.00 -11.10 10.76
N LEU A 131 -8.74 -11.42 9.69
CA LEU A 131 -8.65 -12.74 9.03
C LEU A 131 -7.28 -13.00 8.39
N THR A 132 -6.66 -11.97 7.80
CA THR A 132 -5.33 -12.11 7.17
C THR A 132 -4.19 -12.17 8.19
N LEU A 133 -4.39 -11.64 9.40
CA LEU A 133 -3.39 -11.59 10.47
C LEU A 133 -3.42 -12.79 11.42
N GLU A 134 -4.31 -13.78 11.24
CA GLU A 134 -4.31 -15.04 12.01
C GLU A 134 -3.01 -15.85 11.85
N GLY A 135 -2.06 -15.42 11.00
CA GLY A 135 -0.72 -15.99 10.86
C GLY A 135 0.44 -15.21 11.50
N GLN A 136 0.24 -14.08 12.18
CA GLN A 136 1.34 -13.27 12.76
C GLN A 136 1.05 -12.70 14.16
N GLN A 137 0.66 -13.54 15.10
CA GLN A 137 0.92 -13.28 16.53
C GLN A 137 1.65 -14.48 17.14
N GLY A 138 2.95 -14.57 16.86
CA GLY A 138 3.85 -15.18 17.84
C GLY A 138 3.77 -14.36 19.15
N PRO A 139 4.01 -14.96 20.32
CA PRO A 139 4.00 -14.21 21.58
C PRO A 139 4.89 -12.98 21.45
N ILE A 140 4.41 -11.84 21.91
CA ILE A 140 5.17 -10.59 21.90
C ILE A 140 6.38 -10.81 22.81
N THR A 141 7.52 -11.15 22.22
CA THR A 141 8.78 -11.27 22.95
C THR A 141 9.50 -9.93 22.91
N ALA A 142 10.37 -9.71 23.89
CA ALA A 142 11.23 -8.53 23.88
C ALA A 142 12.04 -8.42 22.59
N GLU A 143 12.41 -9.55 21.96
CA GLU A 143 13.15 -9.53 20.69
C GLU A 143 12.34 -8.92 19.53
N THR A 144 11.03 -9.19 19.47
CA THR A 144 10.17 -8.66 18.39
C THR A 144 9.95 -7.16 18.54
N ILE A 145 9.77 -6.66 19.77
CA ILE A 145 9.69 -5.23 20.07
C ILE A 145 10.99 -4.52 19.69
N VAL A 146 12.13 -5.12 20.04
CA VAL A 146 13.46 -4.56 19.73
C VAL A 146 13.69 -4.52 18.22
N ALA A 147 13.36 -5.59 17.48
CA ALA A 147 13.49 -5.61 16.02
C ALA A 147 12.62 -4.56 15.31
N GLN A 148 11.38 -4.35 15.78
CA GLN A 148 10.48 -3.32 15.25
C GLN A 148 10.97 -1.90 15.58
N LEU A 149 11.49 -1.68 16.78
CA LEU A 149 12.11 -0.41 17.17
C LEU A 149 13.33 -0.10 16.31
N TYR A 150 14.22 -1.08 16.08
CA TYR A 150 15.37 -0.89 15.21
C TYR A 150 14.94 -0.50 13.78
N LYS A 151 13.90 -1.15 13.24
CA LYS A 151 13.40 -0.86 11.88
C LYS A 151 12.81 0.56 11.75
N HIS A 152 12.20 1.09 12.81
CA HIS A 152 11.66 2.46 12.83
C HIS A 152 12.70 3.54 13.17
N LEU A 153 13.81 3.16 13.81
CA LEU A 153 14.88 4.08 14.21
C LEU A 153 16.02 4.17 13.18
N THR A 154 16.10 3.23 12.24
CA THR A 154 17.05 3.32 11.12
C THR A 154 16.37 3.92 9.89
N PRO A 155 16.66 5.17 9.49
CA PRO A 155 16.28 5.64 8.17
C PRO A 155 17.00 4.79 7.12
N SER A 156 16.24 4.28 6.16
CA SER A 156 16.75 3.58 4.97
C SER A 156 17.68 4.51 4.21
N THR A 157 18.99 4.34 4.36
CA THR A 157 19.98 4.96 3.47
C THR A 157 20.39 3.92 2.44
N ASN A 158 19.67 3.90 1.32
CA ASN A 158 20.23 3.39 0.08
C ASN A 158 20.35 4.54 -0.93
N SER A 159 21.61 4.74 -1.34
CA SER A 159 22.13 5.36 -2.57
C SER A 159 22.69 6.79 -2.55
N PRO A 160 23.79 7.02 -3.30
CA PRO A 160 24.85 7.96 -2.97
C PRO A 160 24.89 9.10 -3.97
N ASN A 161 24.24 10.22 -3.66
CA ASN A 161 24.56 11.49 -4.30
C ASN A 161 23.80 12.60 -3.57
N ASP A 162 24.41 13.17 -2.53
CA ASP A 162 24.22 14.60 -2.37
C ASP A 162 25.45 15.25 -1.74
N LYS A 163 26.06 16.14 -2.50
CA LYS A 163 27.20 16.93 -2.07
C LYS A 163 26.68 18.01 -1.13
N ILE A 164 26.52 17.67 0.16
CA ILE A 164 26.18 18.68 1.16
C ILE A 164 27.39 19.58 1.37
N ASN A 165 27.20 20.84 0.98
CA ASN A 165 28.12 21.97 1.12
C ASN A 165 28.86 21.98 2.46
N LYS A 166 30.19 21.80 2.40
CA LYS A 166 31.12 22.06 3.50
C LYS A 166 31.20 23.57 3.75
N ASN A 167 30.37 24.12 4.63
CA ASN A 167 30.72 25.39 5.27
C ASN A 167 30.02 25.67 6.61
N PHE A 168 29.80 24.65 7.43
CA PHE A 168 29.46 24.90 8.84
C PHE A 168 30.75 25.20 9.62
N LYS A 169 31.11 26.47 9.75
CA LYS A 169 32.23 26.91 10.59
C LYS A 169 31.80 26.86 12.06
N VAL A 170 31.96 25.70 12.69
CA VAL A 170 31.80 25.55 14.14
C VAL A 170 33.01 26.18 14.87
N GLY A 171 32.76 26.98 15.90
CA GLY A 171 33.80 27.64 16.67
C GLY A 171 34.64 26.64 17.48
N ARG A 172 35.98 26.85 17.58
CA ARG A 172 36.89 25.92 18.29
C ARG A 172 36.47 25.61 19.73
N ASN A 173 35.82 26.56 20.41
CA ASN A 173 35.38 26.42 21.80
C ASN A 173 33.92 25.95 21.96
N GLU A 174 33.17 25.82 20.87
CA GLU A 174 31.78 25.34 20.87
C GLU A 174 31.72 23.82 21.01
N LEU A 175 30.53 23.28 21.32
CA LEU A 175 30.29 21.84 21.38
C LEU A 175 30.51 21.17 20.01
N CYS A 176 31.12 19.99 20.03
CA CYS A 176 31.42 19.26 18.81
C CYS A 176 30.15 18.63 18.22
N THR A 177 29.92 18.84 16.93
CA THR A 177 28.73 18.35 16.20
C THR A 177 28.70 16.83 15.99
N CYS A 178 29.76 16.10 16.38
CA CYS A 178 29.77 14.64 16.36
C CYS A 178 29.04 13.98 17.55
N GLY A 179 28.43 14.79 18.44
CA GLY A 179 27.66 14.28 19.58
C GLY A 179 28.50 13.82 20.78
N SER A 180 29.81 14.08 20.78
CA SER A 180 30.70 13.64 21.88
C SER A 180 30.54 14.42 23.20
N GLY A 181 29.81 15.53 23.19
CA GLY A 181 29.69 16.45 24.34
C GLY A 181 30.96 17.24 24.67
N LYS A 182 32.05 17.07 23.89
CA LYS A 182 33.32 17.78 24.09
C LYS A 182 33.37 19.06 23.23
N LYS A 183 34.20 20.04 23.62
CA LYS A 183 34.48 21.21 22.77
C LYS A 183 35.17 20.80 21.47
N TYR A 184 34.87 21.45 20.35
CA TYR A 184 35.37 21.09 19.01
C TYR A 184 36.89 20.94 18.97
N LYS A 185 37.66 21.86 19.59
CA LYS A 185 39.13 21.80 19.69
C LYS A 185 39.72 20.59 20.43
N ARG A 186 38.90 19.86 21.20
CA ARG A 186 39.31 18.67 21.97
C ARG A 186 38.66 17.38 21.45
N CYS A 187 38.03 17.44 20.28
CA CYS A 187 37.38 16.30 19.66
C CYS A 187 37.76 16.19 18.18
N CYS A 188 37.07 16.91 17.29
CA CYS A 188 37.25 16.82 15.85
C CYS A 188 38.09 17.96 15.24
N GLY A 189 38.43 18.99 16.02
CA GLY A 189 39.31 20.08 15.62
C GLY A 189 40.75 19.81 16.08
N PRO A 190 41.62 19.22 15.24
CA PRO A 190 42.98 18.85 15.64
C PRO A 190 43.80 20.06 16.12
N ALA A 191 44.75 19.78 17.02
CA ALA A 191 45.75 20.73 17.46
C ALA A 191 46.88 20.77 16.42
N LEU A 192 46.98 21.89 15.70
CA LEU A 192 48.26 22.48 15.34
C LEU A 192 48.55 23.53 16.40
#